data_AF-A0A7M2VCN5-F1
#
_entry.id   AF-A0A7M2VCN5-F1
#
_cell.length_a   1.000
_cell.length_b   1.000
_cell.length_c   1.000
_cell.angle_alpha   90.00
_cell.angle_beta   90.00
_cell.angle_gamma   90.00
#
_symmetry.space_group_name_H-M   'P 1'
#
loop_
_entity.id
_entity.type
_entity.pdbx_description
1 polymer ?
#
loop_
_entity_poly.entity_id
_entity_poly.type
_entity_poly.pdbx_seq_one_letter_code
_entity_poly.pdbx_strand_id
1 'polypeptide(L)' 'MEQKHKNRLMADYRRIIDNKPLHVLDIPDDYRYMDPALIALLEEIVPPILGLAT' A
#
# COMPACT_ATOMS: atom_id res chain seq x y z
N MET A 1 5.83 -0.27 -2.34
CA MET A 1 4.46 -0.01 -2.85
C MET A 1 4.36 1.42 -3.34
N GLU A 2 5.06 1.73 -4.44
CA GLU A 2 5.24 3.10 -4.95
C GLU A 2 4.25 3.39 -6.09
N GLN A 3 4.16 4.66 -6.48
CA GLN A 3 3.27 5.11 -7.56
C GLN A 3 3.45 4.33 -8.87
N LYS A 4 4.67 3.87 -9.17
CA LYS A 4 4.97 3.02 -10.35
C LYS A 4 4.18 1.70 -10.35
N HIS A 5 3.97 1.09 -9.17
CA HIS A 5 3.20 -0.15 -9.05
C HIS A 5 1.72 0.11 -9.30
N LYS A 6 1.18 1.22 -8.80
CA LYS A 6 -0.20 1.65 -9.09
C LYS A 6 -0.40 1.91 -10.58
N ASN A 7 0.55 2.59 -11.23
CA ASN A 7 0.45 2.88 -12.66
C ASN A 7 0.42 1.60 -13.50
N ARG A 8 1.24 0.59 -13.16
CA ARG A 8 1.20 -0.73 -13.81
C ARG A 8 -0.14 -1.44 -13.60
N LEU A 9 -0.64 -1.47 -12.36
CA LEU A 9 -1.95 -2.05 -12.01
C LEU A 9 -3.11 -1.38 -12.76
N MET A 10 -3.09 -0.05 -12.87
CA MET A 10 -4.06 0.72 -13.64
C MET A 10 -4.00 0.44 -15.14
N ALA A 11 -2.81 0.23 -15.70
CA ALA A 11 -2.66 -0.09 -17.12
C ALA A 11 -3.23 -1.47 -17.45
N ASP A 12 -2.94 -2.48 -16.63
CA ASP A 12 -3.27 -3.88 -16.92
C ASP A 12 -4.68 -4.28 -16.44
N TYR A 13 -5.20 -3.67 -15.37
CA TYR A 13 -6.39 -4.15 -14.66
C TYR A 13 -7.42 -3.05 -14.34
N ARG A 14 -7.45 -1.96 -15.11
CA ARG A 14 -8.33 -0.79 -14.87
C ARG A 14 -9.77 -1.17 -14.51
N ARG A 15 -10.42 -2.02 -15.31
CA ARG A 15 -11.83 -2.42 -15.12
C ARG A 15 -12.11 -3.07 -13.75
N ILE A 16 -11.13 -3.75 -13.17
CA ILE A 16 -11.27 -4.45 -11.89
C ILE A 16 -11.05 -3.48 -10.72
N ILE A 17 -10.19 -2.49 -10.91
CA ILE A 17 -9.73 -1.60 -9.83
C ILE A 17 -10.54 -0.31 -9.77
N ASP A 18 -11.17 0.14 -10.86
CA ASP A 18 -11.89 1.43 -10.95
C ASP A 18 -12.90 1.67 -9.81
N ASN A 19 -13.49 0.60 -9.27
CA ASN A 19 -14.49 0.66 -8.19
C ASN A 19 -13.94 0.23 -6.83
N LYS A 20 -12.61 0.17 -6.66
CA LYS A 20 -11.95 -0.25 -5.42
C LYS A 20 -11.01 0.84 -4.94
N PRO A 21 -11.04 1.18 -3.63
CA PRO A 21 -10.06 2.10 -3.06
C PRO A 21 -8.66 1.49 -3.15
N LEU A 22 -7.75 2.15 -3.89
CA LEU A 22 -6.36 1.74 -4.03
C LEU A 22 -5.45 2.78 -3.37
N HIS A 23 -4.90 2.41 -2.21
CA HIS A 23 -3.96 3.22 -1.44
C HIS A 23 -2.52 2.84 -1.79
N VAL A 24 -1.69 3.85 -2.03
CA VAL A 24 -0.25 3.71 -2.26
C VAL A 24 0.43 4.20 -0.99
N LEU A 25 1.15 3.33 -0.31
CA LEU A 25 1.79 3.64 0.98
C LEU A 25 3.18 4.26 0.82
N ASP A 26 3.72 4.27 -0.41
CA ASP A 26 5.05 4.79 -0.76
C ASP A 26 6.22 4.18 0.04
N ILE A 27 6.02 2.95 0.53
CA ILE A 27 7.04 2.19 1.26
C ILE A 27 8.06 1.63 0.25
N PRO A 28 9.37 1.88 0.43
CA PRO A 28 10.42 1.32 -0.42
C PRO A 28 10.52 -0.20 -0.26
N ASP A 29 11.02 -0.89 -1.28
CA ASP A 29 11.13 -2.36 -1.31
C ASP A 29 12.46 -2.86 -0.70
N ASP A 30 13.03 -2.08 0.23
CA ASP A 30 14.35 -2.33 0.83
C ASP A 30 14.26 -3.18 2.11
N TYR A 31 13.06 -3.62 2.48
CA TYR A 31 12.82 -4.42 3.68
C TYR A 31 12.85 -5.91 3.37
N ARG A 32 13.43 -6.68 4.29
CA ARG A 32 13.33 -8.15 4.23
C ARG A 32 11.92 -8.61 4.57
N TYR A 33 11.62 -9.84 4.17
CA TYR A 33 10.38 -10.50 4.59
C TYR A 33 10.27 -10.49 6.11
N MET A 34 9.17 -9.92 6.62
CA MET A 34 8.88 -9.73 8.05
C MET A 34 9.94 -8.95 8.84
N ASP A 35 10.60 -8.00 8.18
CA ASP A 35 11.50 -7.08 8.88
C ASP A 35 10.73 -6.30 9.98
N PRO A 36 11.24 -6.26 11.22
CA PRO A 36 10.57 -5.53 12.31
C PRO A 36 10.31 -4.06 12.00
N ALA A 37 11.20 -3.40 11.25
CA ALA A 37 11.01 -2.00 10.86
C ALA A 37 9.88 -1.82 9.84
N LEU A 38 9.68 -2.81 8.95
CA LEU A 38 8.53 -2.83 8.03
C LEU A 38 7.22 -3.00 8.80
N ILE A 39 7.20 -3.89 9.79
CA ILE A 39 6.01 -4.16 10.61
C ILE A 39 5.60 -2.89 11.38
N ALA A 40 6.55 -2.24 12.07
CA ALA A 40 6.28 -1.01 12.80
C ALA A 40 5.74 0.12 11.90
N LEU A 41 6.30 0.26 10.69
CA LEU A 41 5.83 1.23 9.70
C LEU A 41 4.39 0.94 9.23
N LEU A 42 4.05 -0.32 9.01
CA LEU A 42 2.69 -0.72 8.63
C LEU A 42 1.69 -0.48 9.76
N GLU A 43 2.06 -0.76 11.01
CA GLU A 43 1.22 -0.50 12.19
C GLU A 43 0.93 0.99 12.40
N GLU A 44 1.82 1.89 11.96
CA GLU A 44 1.58 3.33 12.01
C GLU A 44 0.66 3.80 10.87
N ILE A 45 0.91 3.35 9.64
CA ILE A 45 0.29 3.91 8.43
C ILE A 45 -1.08 3.28 8.13
N VAL A 46 -1.25 1.98 8.38
CA VAL A 46 -2.45 1.23 7.94
C VAL A 46 -3.71 1.58 8.75
N PRO A 47 -3.69 1.70 10.09
CA PRO A 47 -4.89 1.99 10.88
C PRO A 47 -5.65 3.26 10.46
N PRO A 48 -5.02 4.43 10.21
CA PRO A 48 -5.77 5.62 9.79
C PRO A 48 -6.38 5.46 8.39
N ILE A 49 -5.76 4.69 7.49
CA ILE A 49 -6.30 4.41 6.15
C ILE A 49 -7.56 3.55 6.22
N LEU A 50 -7.59 2.59 7.13
CA LEU A 50 -8.73 1.71 7.33
C LEU A 50 -9.84 2.31 8.21
N GLY A 51 -9.64 3.52 8.73
CA GLY A 51 -10.57 4.13 9.69
C GLY A 51 -10.59 3.42 11.05
N LEU A 52 -9.50 2.74 11.40
CA LEU A 52 -9.32 2.04 12.67
C LEU A 52 -8.59 2.89 13.72
N ALA A 53 -8.02 4.03 13.32
CA ALA A 53 -7.45 5.00 14.25
C ALA A 53 -8.57 5.62 15.10
N THR A 54 -8.46 5.46 16.42
CA THR A 54 -9.38 5.99 17.44
C THR A 54 -8.94 7.37 17.92
#